data_AF-A0A5D3CZF0-F1
#
_entry.id   AF-A0A5D3CZF0-F1
#
_cell.length_a   1.000
_cell.length_b   1.000
_cell.length_c   1.000
_cell.angle_alpha   90.00
_cell.angle_beta   90.00
_cell.angle_gamma   90.00
#
_symmetry.space_group_name_H-M   'P 1'
#
loop_
_entity.id
_entity.type
_entity.pdbx_description
1 polymer ?
#
loop_
_entity_poly.entity_id
_entity_poly.type
_entity_poly.pdbx_seq_one_letter_code
_entity_poly.pdbx_strand_id
1 'polypeptide(L)'
;MEGVVEKGKANSARMLDDFVDVTRDEKRMMHMWNSFVRKQRVLADGHIPWACEAFSQLHGPNLVKTPALLWCWRLFMIKLWNHGLLDANSMNSCNIILERIHSEAADPKS
;
A
#
# COMPACT_ATOMS: atom_id res chain seq x y z
N MET A 1 38.85 37.13 4.03
CA MET A 1 39.22 36.72 2.67
C MET A 1 39.52 35.23 2.75
N GLU A 2 38.78 34.46 1.94
CA GLU A 2 38.92 33.02 1.62
C GLU A 2 38.81 32.01 2.78
N GLY A 3 37.87 31.07 2.84
CA GLY A 3 37.14 30.39 1.77
C GLY A 3 37.72 29.00 1.57
N VAL A 4 37.19 27.97 2.25
CA VAL A 4 37.48 26.57 1.92
C VAL A 4 36.21 25.70 2.09
N VAL A 5 35.59 25.45 0.94
CA VAL A 5 35.05 24.18 0.41
C VAL A 5 33.82 23.53 1.08
N GLU A 6 32.79 23.45 0.24
CA GLU A 6 31.51 22.76 0.38
C GLU A 6 31.59 21.25 0.02
N LYS A 7 30.59 20.51 0.52
CA LYS A 7 30.01 19.21 0.06
C LYS A 7 30.60 17.89 0.56
N GLY A 8 29.81 17.25 1.43
CA GLY A 8 29.86 15.82 1.74
C GLY A 8 28.45 15.25 1.87
N LYS A 9 27.82 14.99 0.72
CA LYS A 9 26.53 14.35 0.47
C LYS A 9 26.27 13.12 1.38
N ALA A 10 25.43 13.25 2.40
CA ALA A 10 24.96 12.13 3.21
C ALA A 10 23.48 12.28 3.57
N ASN A 11 22.59 12.09 2.59
CA ASN A 11 21.19 11.78 2.93
C ASN A 11 20.44 10.91 1.91
N SER A 12 21.08 10.50 0.81
CA SER A 12 20.45 9.61 -0.18
C SER A 12 20.60 8.12 0.17
N ALA A 13 21.62 7.75 0.95
CA ALA A 13 21.91 6.35 1.28
C ALA A 13 20.87 5.74 2.23
N ARG A 14 20.28 6.53 3.15
CA ARG A 14 19.22 6.07 4.07
C ARG A 14 17.88 5.89 3.35
N MET A 15 17.58 6.74 2.37
CA MET A 15 16.41 6.55 1.50
C MET A 15 16.55 5.29 0.65
N LEU A 16 17.76 5.00 0.14
CA LEU A 16 18.02 3.79 -0.65
C LEU A 16 17.92 2.51 0.18
N ASP A 17 18.30 2.52 1.46
CA ASP A 17 18.12 1.38 2.37
C ASP A 17 16.64 1.07 2.59
N ASP A 18 15.76 2.09 2.66
CA ASP A 18 14.31 1.91 2.69
C ASP A 18 13.74 1.35 1.35
N PHE A 19 14.45 1.53 0.23
CA PHE A 19 14.09 0.91 -1.06
C PHE A 19 14.62 -0.53 -1.21
N VAL A 20 15.64 -0.92 -0.46
CA VAL A 20 16.34 -2.21 -0.62
C VAL A 20 15.46 -3.42 -0.24
N ASP A 21 14.42 -3.23 0.56
CA ASP A 21 13.51 -4.32 0.94
C ASP A 21 12.11 -4.25 0.29
N VAL A 22 11.92 -3.41 -0.74
CA VAL A 22 10.65 -3.35 -1.51
C VAL A 22 10.25 -4.73 -2.03
N THR A 23 11.21 -5.54 -2.47
CA THR A 23 10.94 -6.91 -2.94
C THR A 23 10.35 -7.82 -1.86
N ARG A 24 10.68 -7.62 -0.57
CA ARG A 24 10.10 -8.42 0.53
C ARG A 24 8.66 -8.02 0.78
N ASP A 25 8.38 -6.72 0.86
CA ASP A 25 7.04 -6.20 1.11
C ASP A 25 6.10 -6.42 -0.08
N GLU A 26 6.61 -6.34 -1.31
CA GLU A 26 5.89 -6.73 -2.53
C GLU A 26 5.46 -8.19 -2.46
N LYS A 27 6.40 -9.11 -2.17
CA LYS A 27 6.08 -10.54 -2.02
C LYS A 27 5.04 -10.75 -0.93
N ARG A 28 5.18 -10.08 0.22
CA ARG A 28 4.23 -10.16 1.32
C ARG A 28 2.83 -9.70 0.90
N MET A 29 2.73 -8.55 0.23
CA MET A 29 1.47 -8.03 -0.29
C MET A 29 0.83 -9.02 -1.28
N MET A 30 1.62 -9.53 -2.23
CA MET A 30 1.15 -10.52 -3.20
C MET A 30 0.65 -11.81 -2.51
N HIS A 31 1.36 -12.30 -1.49
CA HIS A 31 0.90 -13.47 -0.72
C HIS A 31 -0.39 -13.21 0.03
N MET A 32 -0.55 -12.03 0.65
CA MET A 32 -1.79 -11.64 1.31
C MET A 32 -2.95 -11.61 0.31
N TRP A 33 -2.76 -10.97 -0.85
CA TRP A 33 -3.76 -10.90 -1.91
C TRP A 33 -4.13 -12.29 -2.46
N ASN A 34 -3.13 -13.12 -2.79
CA ASN A 34 -3.36 -14.47 -3.29
C ASN A 34 -4.11 -15.35 -2.27
N SER A 35 -3.77 -15.22 -0.99
CA SER A 35 -4.52 -15.90 0.08
C SER A 35 -5.96 -15.41 0.15
N PHE A 36 -6.19 -14.10 0.05
CA PHE A 36 -7.54 -13.51 0.05
C PHE A 36 -8.38 -14.00 -1.13
N VAL A 37 -7.86 -13.91 -2.36
CA VAL A 37 -8.50 -14.36 -3.60
C VAL A 37 -8.95 -15.83 -3.49
N ARG A 38 -8.09 -16.69 -2.96
CA ARG A 38 -8.42 -18.11 -2.74
C ARG A 38 -9.51 -18.30 -1.70
N LYS A 39 -9.40 -17.64 -0.54
CA LYS A 39 -10.37 -17.80 0.56
C LYS A 39 -11.75 -17.22 0.23
N GLN A 40 -11.80 -16.10 -0.49
CA GLN A 40 -13.04 -15.42 -0.88
C GLN A 40 -13.58 -15.86 -2.24
N ARG A 41 -12.90 -16.80 -2.92
CA ARG A 41 -13.29 -17.33 -4.23
C ARG A 41 -13.54 -16.21 -5.25
N VAL A 42 -12.56 -15.30 -5.38
CA VAL A 42 -12.58 -14.26 -6.42
C VAL A 42 -12.24 -14.92 -7.76
N LEU A 43 -13.28 -15.32 -8.51
CA LEU A 43 -13.16 -16.14 -9.73
C LEU A 43 -13.30 -15.36 -11.05
N ALA A 44 -13.67 -14.09 -11.00
CA ALA A 44 -13.97 -13.29 -12.18
C ALA A 44 -13.50 -11.84 -12.01
N ASP A 45 -13.13 -11.21 -13.12
CA ASP A 45 -12.66 -9.82 -13.16
C ASP A 45 -13.71 -8.85 -12.60
N GLY A 46 -14.99 -9.13 -12.82
CA GLY A 46 -16.10 -8.33 -12.25
C GLY A 46 -16.17 -8.33 -10.73
N HIS A 47 -15.46 -9.24 -10.04
CA HIS A 47 -15.36 -9.25 -8.58
C HIS A 47 -14.22 -8.38 -8.04
N ILE A 48 -13.28 -7.95 -8.89
CA ILE A 48 -12.07 -7.22 -8.46
C ILE A 48 -12.41 -5.93 -7.70
N PRO A 49 -13.38 -5.09 -8.12
CA PRO A 49 -13.73 -3.89 -7.37
C PRO A 49 -14.16 -4.18 -5.93
N TRP A 50 -15.11 -5.10 -5.75
CA TRP A 50 -15.55 -5.55 -4.42
C TRP A 50 -14.39 -6.18 -3.62
N ALA A 51 -13.58 -7.00 -4.26
CA ALA A 51 -12.45 -7.68 -3.63
C ALA A 51 -11.41 -6.68 -3.10
N CYS A 52 -11.15 -5.58 -3.80
CA CYS A 52 -10.25 -4.51 -3.34
C CYS A 52 -10.78 -3.81 -2.09
N GLU A 53 -12.08 -3.50 -2.05
CA GLU A 53 -12.71 -2.89 -0.86
C GLU A 53 -12.67 -3.84 0.33
N ALA A 54 -13.08 -5.10 0.13
CA ALA A 54 -13.08 -6.12 1.17
C ALA A 54 -11.66 -6.46 1.67
N PHE A 55 -10.67 -6.48 0.79
CA PHE A 55 -9.26 -6.65 1.15
C PHE A 55 -8.76 -5.47 2.00
N SER A 56 -9.09 -4.23 1.59
CA SER A 56 -8.72 -3.01 2.32
C SER A 56 -9.35 -2.97 3.71
N GLN A 57 -10.58 -3.46 3.88
CA GLN A 57 -11.23 -3.60 5.19
C GLN A 57 -10.53 -4.67 6.06
N LEU A 58 -10.32 -5.86 5.50
CA LEU A 58 -9.79 -7.00 6.26
C LEU A 58 -8.32 -6.79 6.68
N HIS A 59 -7.50 -6.24 5.78
CA HIS A 59 -6.07 -6.10 5.99
C HIS A 59 -5.64 -4.66 6.32
N GLY A 60 -6.57 -3.70 6.26
CA GLY A 60 -6.33 -2.28 6.55
C GLY A 60 -5.53 -2.02 7.82
N PRO A 61 -5.87 -2.62 8.99
CA PRO A 61 -5.11 -2.40 10.22
C PRO A 61 -3.64 -2.79 10.13
N ASN A 62 -3.31 -3.81 9.33
CA ASN A 62 -1.93 -4.24 9.11
C ASN A 62 -1.23 -3.36 8.05
N LEU A 63 -1.96 -2.94 7.02
CA LEU A 63 -1.48 -2.06 5.96
C LEU A 63 -1.08 -0.70 6.54
N VAL A 64 -1.95 -0.04 7.30
CA VAL A 64 -1.68 1.30 7.84
C VAL A 64 -0.53 1.34 8.85
N LYS A 65 -0.25 0.23 9.54
CA LYS A 65 0.90 0.09 10.45
C LYS A 65 2.23 -0.11 9.74
N THR A 66 2.21 -0.48 8.46
CA THR A 66 3.42 -0.83 7.69
C THR A 66 3.46 0.00 6.41
N PRO A 67 4.09 1.19 6.40
CA PRO A 67 4.07 2.12 5.26
C PRO A 67 4.50 1.51 3.92
N ALA A 68 5.57 0.69 3.90
CA ALA A 68 6.04 0.00 2.70
C ALA A 68 5.00 -0.97 2.12
N LEU A 69 4.26 -1.68 2.98
CA LEU A 69 3.21 -2.61 2.57
C LEU A 69 1.97 -1.89 2.04
N LEU A 70 1.59 -0.77 2.68
CA LEU A 70 0.53 0.11 2.18
C LEU A 70 0.88 0.69 0.80
N TRP A 71 2.15 1.05 0.59
CA TRP A 71 2.64 1.50 -0.71
C TRP A 71 2.52 0.41 -1.76
N CYS A 72 2.95 -0.82 -1.46
CA CYS A 72 2.77 -1.97 -2.35
C CYS A 72 1.29 -2.21 -2.71
N TRP A 73 0.38 -2.06 -1.75
CA TRP A 73 -1.06 -2.16 -2.00
C TRP A 73 -1.58 -1.06 -2.95
N ARG A 74 -1.14 0.19 -2.77
CA ARG A 74 -1.50 1.30 -3.68
C ARG A 74 -0.98 1.07 -5.10
N LEU A 75 0.27 0.64 -5.25
CA LEU A 75 0.82 0.29 -6.56
C LEU A 75 0.04 -0.84 -7.23
N PHE A 76 -0.40 -1.83 -6.46
CA PHE A 76 -1.24 -2.90 -6.98
C PHE A 76 -2.61 -2.40 -7.44
N MET A 77 -3.29 -1.53 -6.67
CA MET A 77 -4.54 -0.90 -7.11
C MET A 77 -4.37 -0.07 -8.39
N ILE A 78 -3.27 0.68 -8.52
CA ILE A 78 -2.94 1.42 -9.76
C ILE A 78 -2.73 0.45 -10.93
N LYS A 79 -2.11 -0.70 -10.70
CA LYS A 79 -1.96 -1.71 -11.74
C LYS A 79 -3.32 -2.25 -12.19
N LEU A 80 -4.21 -2.58 -11.26
CA LEU A 80 -5.57 -3.04 -11.58
C LEU A 80 -6.36 -1.98 -12.37
N TRP A 81 -6.23 -0.72 -11.98
CA TRP A 81 -6.79 0.42 -12.72
C TRP A 81 -6.32 0.47 -14.16
N ASN A 82 -4.99 0.41 -14.37
CA ASN A 82 -4.40 0.49 -15.71
C ASN A 82 -4.85 -0.65 -16.63
N HIS A 83 -5.27 -1.79 -16.06
CA HIS A 83 -5.81 -2.93 -16.79
C HIS A 83 -7.35 -2.92 -16.90
N GLY A 84 -8.04 -1.88 -16.42
CA GLY A 84 -9.50 -1.77 -16.46
C GLY A 84 -10.23 -2.70 -15.49
N LEU A 85 -9.53 -3.27 -14.50
CA LEU A 85 -10.08 -4.18 -13.51
C LEU A 85 -10.61 -3.46 -12.26
N LEU A 86 -10.25 -2.18 -12.09
CA LEU A 86 -10.66 -1.34 -10.96
C LEU A 86 -11.04 0.05 -11.48
N ASP A 87 -12.18 0.58 -11.03
CA ASP A 87 -12.68 1.92 -11.38
C ASP A 87 -12.42 2.98 -10.29
N ALA A 88 -12.77 4.25 -10.56
CA ALA A 88 -12.31 5.40 -9.75
C ALA A 88 -13.05 5.48 -8.44
N ASN A 89 -14.32 5.12 -8.51
CA ASN A 89 -15.13 5.05 -7.34
C ASN A 89 -14.59 3.98 -6.40
N SER A 90 -14.31 2.77 -6.90
CA SER A 90 -13.79 1.65 -6.12
C SER A 90 -12.39 1.92 -5.55
N MET A 91 -11.48 2.54 -6.31
CA MET A 91 -10.17 2.96 -5.80
C MET A 91 -10.30 4.02 -4.70
N ASN A 92 -11.18 5.00 -4.88
CA ASN A 92 -11.44 6.03 -3.88
C ASN A 92 -12.06 5.43 -2.60
N SER A 93 -13.02 4.51 -2.73
CA SER A 93 -13.59 3.74 -1.61
C SER A 93 -12.50 3.06 -0.79
N CYS A 94 -11.56 2.38 -1.44
CA CYS A 94 -10.44 1.73 -0.77
C CYS A 94 -9.58 2.73 0.03
N ASN A 95 -9.28 3.90 -0.54
CA ASN A 95 -8.50 4.94 0.16
C ASN A 95 -9.26 5.51 1.36
N ILE A 96 -10.56 5.78 1.23
CA ILE A 96 -11.40 6.24 2.35
C ILE A 96 -11.43 5.21 3.49
N ILE A 97 -11.54 3.92 3.16
CA ILE A 97 -11.47 2.84 4.15
C ILE A 97 -10.14 2.89 4.92
N LEU A 98 -9.02 3.02 4.20
CA LEU A 98 -7.69 3.05 4.81
C LEU A 98 -7.45 4.32 5.64
N GLU A 99 -7.95 5.47 5.20
CA GLU A 99 -7.88 6.73 5.95
C GLU A 99 -8.67 6.67 7.25
N ARG A 100 -9.88 6.08 7.24
CA ARG A 100 -10.68 5.86 8.45
C ARG A 100 -9.93 4.98 9.45
N ILE A 101 -9.41 3.84 8.99
CA ILE A 101 -8.65 2.91 9.84
C ILE A 101 -7.38 3.57 10.39
N HIS A 102 -6.68 4.38 9.59
CA HIS A 102 -5.52 5.13 10.04
C HIS A 102 -5.88 6.17 11.12
N SER A 103 -6.98 6.90 10.92
CA SER A 103 -7.46 7.91 11.86
C SER A 103 -7.88 7.30 13.19
N GLU A 104 -8.60 6.18 13.16
CA GLU A 104 -9.00 5.41 14.34
C GLU A 104 -7.80 4.84 15.11
N ALA A 105 -6.72 4.49 14.42
CA ALA A 105 -5.49 4.04 15.07
C ALA A 105 -4.70 5.18 15.73
N ALA A 106 -4.85 6.41 15.24
CA ALA A 106 -4.18 7.61 15.76
C ALA A 106 -4.91 8.22 16.97
N ASP A 107 -6.21 7.99 17.11
CA ASP A 107 -7.02 8.44 18.24
C ASP A 107 -7.54 7.23 19.06
N PRO A 108 -6.67 6.59 19.86
CA PRO A 108 -7.11 5.56 20.79
C PRO A 108 -7.92 6.26 21.88
N LYS A 109 -9.26 6.26 21.71
CA LYS A 109 -10.24 6.83 22.64
C LYS A 109 -9.73 6.86 24.09
N SER A 110 -9.55 8.09 24.60
CA SER A 110 -9.37 8.43 26.02
C SER A 110 -10.50 7.92 26.89
#